data_AF-A0A528JZA5-F1
#
_entry.id   AF-A0A528JZA5-F1
#
_cell.length_a   1.000
_cell.length_b   1.000
_cell.length_c   1.000
_cell.angle_alpha   90.00
_cell.angle_beta   90.00
_cell.angle_gamma   90.00
#
_symmetry.space_group_name_H-M   'P 1'
#
loop_
_entity.id
_entity.type
_entity.pdbx_description
1 polymer ?
#
loop_
_entity_poly.entity_id
_entity_poly.type
_entity_poly.pdbx_seq_one_letter_code
_entity_poly.pdbx_strand_id
1 'polypeptide(L)'
;MDVLAAMPKGWIRPENAEQLAAYARHAVSARDLSKLIAEFKPDWLKESGGLERYDRLLKMRERESRSALAAARSLRITVQSLDPKTAGRKAASGPNFRPPWE
;
A
#
# COMPACT_ATOMS: atom_id res chain seq x y z
N MET A 1 14.28 -2.78 5.44
CA MET A 1 13.80 -3.63 4.32
C MET A 1 13.23 -2.71 3.26
N ASP A 2 13.98 -2.47 2.19
CA ASP A 2 13.51 -1.67 1.06
C ASP A 2 12.65 -2.56 0.15
N VAL A 3 11.34 -2.31 0.11
CA VAL A 3 10.36 -3.11 -0.65
C VAL A 3 10.69 -3.10 -2.15
N LEU A 4 11.31 -2.02 -2.65
CA LEU A 4 11.71 -1.91 -4.05
C LEU A 4 12.95 -2.73 -4.36
N ALA A 5 13.86 -2.92 -3.40
CA ALA A 5 15.06 -3.74 -3.57
C ALA A 5 14.74 -5.23 -3.79
N ALA A 6 13.55 -5.69 -3.36
CA ALA A 6 13.06 -7.03 -3.62
C ALA A 6 12.47 -7.21 -5.04
N MET A 7 12.33 -6.12 -5.82
CA MET A 7 11.73 -6.17 -7.15
C MET A 7 12.80 -6.27 -8.24
N PRO A 8 12.48 -6.89 -9.41
CA PRO A 8 13.40 -6.93 -10.55
C PRO A 8 13.83 -5.53 -11.01
N LYS A 9 15.06 -5.41 -11.51
CA LYS A 9 15.57 -4.16 -12.08
C LYS A 9 14.68 -3.70 -13.24
N GLY A 10 14.27 -2.44 -13.24
CA GLY A 10 13.37 -1.87 -14.26
C GLY A 10 11.88 -2.16 -14.02
N TRP A 11 11.50 -2.68 -12.84
CA TRP A 11 10.10 -2.89 -12.49
C TRP A 11 9.28 -1.60 -12.54
N ILE A 12 9.84 -0.51 -12.02
CA ILE A 12 9.28 0.83 -12.16
C ILE A 12 9.95 1.49 -13.36
N ARG A 13 9.13 1.82 -14.36
CA ARG A 13 9.56 2.55 -15.55
C ARG A 13 9.40 4.06 -15.34
N PRO A 14 10.15 4.90 -16.07
CA PRO A 14 9.98 6.36 -16.01
C PRO A 14 8.54 6.82 -16.28
N GLU A 15 7.81 6.09 -17.14
CA GLU A 15 6.39 6.38 -17.41
C GLU A 15 5.51 6.33 -16.15
N ASN A 16 5.90 5.56 -15.14
CA ASN A 16 5.16 5.37 -13.90
C ASN A 16 5.60 6.34 -12.78
N ALA A 17 6.45 7.33 -13.09
CA ALA A 17 7.00 8.25 -12.09
C ALA A 17 5.91 9.02 -11.34
N GLU A 18 4.89 9.53 -12.06
CA GLU A 18 3.75 10.23 -11.45
C GLU A 18 2.95 9.32 -10.51
N GLN A 19 2.78 8.05 -10.88
CA GLN A 19 2.06 7.07 -10.06
C GLN A 19 2.85 6.73 -8.78
N LEU A 20 4.17 6.64 -8.88
CA LEU A 20 5.06 6.48 -7.73
C LEU A 20 5.03 7.71 -6.81
N ALA A 21 5.06 8.91 -7.39
CA ALA A 21 4.96 10.16 -6.64
C ALA A 21 3.60 10.29 -5.94
N ALA A 22 2.50 9.90 -6.59
CA ALA A 22 1.17 9.84 -5.98
C ALA A 22 1.15 8.86 -4.79
N TYR A 23 1.69 7.64 -4.97
CA TYR A 23 1.81 6.67 -3.88
C TYR A 23 2.59 7.25 -2.69
N ALA A 24 3.76 7.84 -2.93
CA ALA A 24 4.59 8.44 -1.88
C ALA A 24 3.86 9.57 -1.14
N ARG A 25 3.17 10.46 -1.87
CA ARG A 25 2.38 11.54 -1.28
C ARG A 25 1.27 11.00 -0.37
N HIS A 26 0.46 10.05 -0.85
CA HIS A 26 -0.61 9.46 -0.04
C HIS A 26 -0.07 8.68 1.17
N ALA A 27 1.07 7.98 1.03
CA ALA A 27 1.69 7.27 2.14
C ALA A 27 2.19 8.23 3.24
N VAL A 28 2.79 9.35 2.87
CA VAL A 28 3.23 10.38 3.83
C VAL A 28 2.02 11.04 4.49
N SER A 29 1.01 11.45 3.73
CA SER A 29 -0.23 12.04 4.27
C SER A 29 -0.93 11.10 5.25
N ALA A 30 -1.03 9.81 4.92
CA ALA A 30 -1.62 8.81 5.81
C ALA A 30 -0.82 8.67 7.11
N ARG A 31 0.52 8.70 7.04
CA ARG A 31 1.40 8.66 8.21
C ARG A 31 1.20 9.88 9.11
N ASP A 32 1.13 11.07 8.54
CA ASP A 32 0.99 12.29 9.31
C ASP A 32 -0.40 12.38 9.95
N LEU A 33 -1.46 11.94 9.25
CA LEU A 33 -2.78 11.76 9.84
C LEU A 33 -2.78 10.74 10.98
N SER A 34 -2.04 9.63 10.86
CA SER A 34 -1.90 8.65 11.95
C SER A 34 -1.24 9.25 13.19
N LYS A 35 -0.28 10.16 13.04
CA LYS A 35 0.30 10.88 14.18
C LYS A 35 -0.72 11.79 14.85
N LEU A 36 -1.47 12.55 14.06
CA LEU A 36 -2.55 13.41 14.58
C LEU A 36 -3.63 12.62 15.33
N ILE A 37 -3.99 11.43 14.82
CA ILE A 37 -4.92 10.52 15.50
C ILE A 37 -4.33 9.99 16.80
N ALA A 38 -3.03 9.63 16.82
CA ALA A 38 -2.36 9.12 18.02
C ALA A 38 -2.19 10.19 19.12
N GLU A 39 -2.00 11.44 18.73
CA GLU A 39 -1.92 12.59 19.65
C GLU A 39 -3.29 13.09 20.11
N PHE A 40 -4.39 12.57 19.53
CA PHE A 40 -5.74 12.93 19.90
C PHE A 40 -6.09 12.43 21.31
N LYS A 41 -6.34 13.36 22.23
CA LYS A 41 -6.64 13.01 23.63
C LYS A 41 -8.11 12.62 23.81
N PRO A 42 -8.42 11.56 24.57
CA PRO A 42 -9.80 11.17 24.86
C PRO A 42 -10.65 12.28 25.52
N ASP A 43 -10.03 13.16 26.31
CA ASP A 43 -10.76 14.27 26.94
C ASP A 43 -11.34 15.26 25.93
N TRP A 44 -10.73 15.39 24.75
CA TRP A 44 -11.26 16.24 23.68
C TRP A 44 -12.56 15.72 23.09
N LEU A 45 -12.90 14.44 23.28
CA LEU A 45 -14.19 13.89 22.85
C LEU A 45 -15.36 14.45 23.67
N LYS A 46 -15.11 14.90 24.90
CA LYS A 46 -16.13 15.46 25.80
C LYS A 46 -16.47 16.90 25.42
N GLU A 47 -15.60 17.58 24.69
CA GLU A 47 -15.83 18.94 24.19
C GLU A 47 -16.81 18.95 23.02
N SER A 48 -17.56 20.04 22.87
CA SER A 48 -18.45 20.21 21.71
C SER A 48 -17.66 20.15 20.39
N GLY A 49 -18.09 19.29 19.47
CA GLY A 49 -17.40 19.10 18.18
C GLY A 49 -16.22 18.12 18.24
N GLY A 50 -15.90 17.57 19.41
CA GLY A 50 -14.76 16.67 19.61
C GLY A 50 -14.88 15.38 18.80
N LEU A 51 -16.05 14.75 18.86
CA LEU A 51 -16.35 13.53 18.12
C LEU A 51 -16.31 13.76 16.60
N GLU A 52 -16.87 14.87 16.13
CA GLU A 52 -16.89 15.24 14.71
C GLU A 52 -15.48 15.52 14.16
N ARG A 53 -14.62 16.18 14.96
CA ARG A 53 -13.20 16.39 14.61
C ARG A 53 -12.48 15.06 14.50
N TYR A 54 -12.69 14.15 15.46
CA TYR A 54 -12.07 12.84 15.46
C TYR A 54 -12.52 11.97 14.28
N ASP A 55 -13.84 11.91 14.02
CA ASP A 55 -14.41 11.22 12.87
C ASP A 55 -13.87 11.76 11.54
N ARG A 56 -13.69 13.09 11.42
CA ARG A 56 -13.10 13.70 10.23
C ARG A 56 -11.65 13.25 10.02
N LEU A 57 -10.83 13.18 11.07
CA LEU A 57 -9.47 12.67 10.99
C LEU A 57 -9.42 11.21 10.55
N LEU A 58 -10.29 10.36 11.13
CA LEU A 58 -10.41 8.95 10.74
C LEU A 58 -10.81 8.79 9.27
N LYS A 59 -11.79 9.57 8.81
CA LYS A 59 -12.25 9.57 7.41
C LYS A 59 -11.15 10.04 6.46
N MET A 60 -10.38 11.06 6.83
CA MET A 60 -9.22 11.50 6.03
C MET A 60 -8.17 10.40 5.93
N ARG A 61 -7.81 9.78 7.05
CA ARG A 61 -6.81 8.70 7.08
C ARG A 61 -7.22 7.51 6.22
N GLU A 62 -8.51 7.14 6.26
CA GLU A 62 -9.04 6.07 5.43
C GLU A 62 -8.97 6.40 3.93
N ARG A 63 -9.31 7.64 3.54
CA ARG A 63 -9.22 8.09 2.15
C ARG A 63 -7.78 8.04 1.64
N GLU A 64 -6.82 8.54 2.41
CA GLU A 64 -5.40 8.49 2.05
C GLU A 64 -4.89 7.04 1.95
N SER A 65 -5.30 6.17 2.89
CA SER A 65 -4.91 4.75 2.88
C SER A 65 -5.45 4.02 1.65
N ARG A 66 -6.70 4.30 1.26
CA ARG A 66 -7.32 3.73 0.05
C ARG A 66 -6.64 4.22 -1.23
N SER A 67 -6.33 5.51 -1.33
CA SER A 67 -5.64 6.09 -2.49
C SER A 67 -4.22 5.54 -2.63
N ALA A 68 -3.47 5.43 -1.52
CA ALA A 68 -2.16 4.79 -1.50
C ALA A 68 -2.24 3.34 -2.00
N LEU A 69 -3.22 2.57 -1.54
CA LEU A 69 -3.39 1.19 -1.95
C LEU A 69 -3.79 1.06 -3.43
N ALA A 70 -4.59 1.98 -3.96
CA ALA A 70 -4.94 2.03 -5.38
C ALA A 70 -3.70 2.29 -6.25
N ALA A 71 -2.88 3.28 -5.88
CA ALA A 71 -1.62 3.56 -6.57
C ALA A 71 -0.65 2.37 -6.49
N ALA A 72 -0.55 1.73 -5.32
CA ALA A 72 0.30 0.57 -5.11
C ALA A 72 -0.14 -0.67 -5.91
N ARG A 73 -1.45 -0.88 -6.08
CA ARG A 73 -2.00 -1.93 -6.97
C ARG A 73 -1.69 -1.65 -8.43
N SER A 74 -1.82 -0.40 -8.86
CA SER A 74 -1.48 0.03 -10.22
C SER A 74 0.01 -0.19 -10.54
N LEU A 75 0.90 0.11 -9.59
CA LEU A 75 2.34 -0.17 -9.69
C LEU A 75 2.69 -1.67 -9.51
N ARG A 76 1.73 -2.51 -9.12
CA ARG A 76 1.90 -3.94 -8.82
C ARG A 76 3.03 -4.22 -7.80
N ILE A 77 3.24 -3.31 -6.86
CA ILE A 77 4.24 -3.48 -5.78
C ILE A 77 3.70 -4.29 -4.60
N THR A 78 2.38 -4.44 -4.50
CA THR A 78 1.75 -5.27 -3.47
C THR A 78 1.63 -6.71 -3.95
N VAL A 79 1.90 -7.66 -3.04
CA VAL A 79 1.58 -9.07 -3.27
C VAL A 79 0.06 -9.20 -3.26
N GLN A 80 -0.56 -9.09 -4.42
CA GLN A 80 -1.95 -9.49 -4.60
C GLN A 80 -2.01 -11.02 -4.51
N SER A 81 -3.08 -11.56 -3.92
CA SER A 81 -3.30 -13.00 -3.87
C SER A 81 -3.18 -13.58 -5.28
N LEU A 82 -2.18 -14.44 -5.50
CA LEU A 82 -2.00 -15.15 -6.76
C LEU A 82 -2.99 -16.31 -6.77
N ASP A 83 -3.83 -16.37 -7.81
CA ASP A 83 -4.64 -17.55 -8.08
C ASP A 83 -3.73 -18.79 -8.12
N PRO A 84 -4.10 -19.92 -7.47
CA PRO A 84 -3.29 -21.13 -7.43
C PRO A 84 -2.81 -21.60 -8.81
N LYS A 85 -3.61 -21.41 -9.86
CA LYS A 85 -3.23 -21.75 -11.24
C LYS A 85 -2.08 -20.88 -11.76
N THR A 86 -2.06 -19.60 -11.36
CA THR A 86 -1.01 -18.64 -11.75
C THR A 86 0.27 -18.86 -10.96
N ALA A 87 0.16 -19.19 -9.67
CA ALA A 87 1.28 -19.62 -8.85
C ALA A 87 1.93 -20.90 -9.39
N GLY A 88 1.11 -21.90 -9.76
CA GLY A 88 1.56 -23.15 -10.36
C GLY A 88 2.28 -22.95 -11.70
N ARG A 89 1.77 -22.08 -12.59
CA ARG A 89 2.48 -21.74 -13.85
C ARG A 89 3.81 -21.04 -13.63
N LYS A 90 3.89 -20.10 -12.68
CA LYS A 90 5.16 -19.42 -12.35
C LYS A 90 6.19 -20.39 -11.75
N ALA A 91 5.75 -21.33 -10.92
CA ALA A 91 6.61 -22.39 -10.40
C ALA A 91 7.07 -23.34 -11.51
N ALA A 92 6.19 -23.66 -12.47
CA ALA A 92 6.49 -24.49 -13.63
C ALA A 92 7.40 -23.83 -14.67
N SER A 93 7.44 -22.50 -14.72
CA SER A 93 8.30 -21.73 -15.63
C SER A 93 9.58 -21.22 -14.97
N GLY A 94 9.88 -21.65 -13.74
CA GLY A 94 11.04 -21.19 -12.98
C GLY A 94 12.33 -21.84 -13.50
N PRO A 95 13.51 -21.19 -13.32
CA PRO A 95 14.79 -21.72 -13.78
C PRO A 95 15.19 -23.05 -13.13
N ASN A 96 14.54 -23.42 -12.01
CA ASN A 96 14.75 -24.68 -11.30
C ASN A 96 13.55 -25.65 -11.43
N PHE A 97 12.64 -25.44 -12.38
CA PHE A 97 11.55 -26.38 -12.60
C PHE A 97 12.10 -27.68 -13.18
N ARG A 98 11.95 -28.77 -12.43
CA ARG A 98 12.18 -30.13 -12.93
C ARG A 98 10.83 -30.79 -13.15
N PRO A 99 10.55 -31.28 -14.36
CA PRO A 99 9.34 -32.02 -14.59
C PRO A 99 9.37 -33.35 -13.80
N PRO A 100 8.22 -33.83 -13.33
CA PRO A 100 8.15 -35.00 -12.43
C PRO A 100 8.50 -36.34 -13.08
N TRP A 101 8.89 -36.36 -14.35
CA TRP A 101 9.30 -37.55 -15.10
C TRP A 101 10.82 -37.60 -15.35
N GLU A 102 11.58 -36.63 -14.85
CA GLU A 102 13.04 -36.72 -14.63
C GLU A 102 13.33 -37.35 -13.26
#